data_AF-A0A4R7X3A7-F1
#
_entry.id   AF-A0A4R7X3A7-F1
#
_cell.length_a   1.000
_cell.length_b   1.000
_cell.length_c   1.000
_cell.angle_alpha   90.00
_cell.angle_beta   90.00
_cell.angle_gamma   90.00
#
_symmetry.space_group_name_H-M   'P 1'
#
loop_
_entity.id
_entity.type
_entity.pdbx_description
1 polymer ?
#
loop_
_entity_poly.entity_id
_entity_poly.type
_entity_poly.pdbx_seq_one_letter_code
_entity_poly.pdbx_strand_id
1 'polypeptide(L)'
;MACVQRRVEDKRVLSLIRRYLEAGVMSGGLVSQRQEGTPQGGPLSPLLSNILLDDLDRELERRGHRFVRCANDANIYVRSRRAGERVLAGR
;
A
#
# COMPACT_ATOMS: atom_id res chain seq x y z
N MET A 1 2.51 -6.58 -7.54
CA MET A 1 3.23 -6.01 -8.71
C MET A 1 2.36 -5.14 -9.60
N ALA A 2 1.06 -5.46 -9.78
CA ALA A 2 0.16 -4.73 -10.67
C ALA A 2 0.25 -3.19 -10.56
N CYS A 3 0.21 -2.61 -9.37
CA CYS A 3 0.24 -1.14 -9.19
C CYS A 3 1.51 -0.48 -9.76
N VAL A 4 2.68 -1.06 -9.50
CA VAL A 4 3.97 -0.53 -10.00
C VAL A 4 4.05 -0.65 -11.53
N GLN A 5 3.59 -1.78 -12.08
CA GLN A 5 3.62 -2.06 -13.52
C GLN A 5 2.73 -1.12 -14.35
N ARG A 6 1.76 -0.43 -13.74
CA ARG A 6 0.95 0.58 -14.43
C ARG A 6 1.76 1.81 -14.86
N ARG A 7 2.91 2.08 -14.23
CA ARG A 7 3.75 3.26 -14.53
C ARG A 7 5.20 2.95 -14.85
N VAL A 8 5.72 1.79 -14.46
CA VAL A 8 7.11 1.38 -14.71
C VAL A 8 7.12 0.23 -15.70
N GLU A 9 7.72 0.46 -16.87
CA GLU A 9 7.82 -0.51 -17.96
C GLU A 9 9.12 -1.32 -17.97
N ASP A 10 10.20 -0.82 -17.34
CA ASP A 10 11.50 -1.49 -17.33
C ASP A 10 11.41 -2.82 -16.56
N LYS A 11 11.47 -3.92 -17.32
CA LYS A 11 11.38 -5.29 -16.80
C LYS A 11 12.48 -5.62 -15.78
N ARG A 12 13.65 -5.01 -15.88
CA ARG A 12 14.77 -5.23 -14.95
C ARG A 12 14.45 -4.61 -13.58
N VAL A 13 13.91 -3.40 -13.57
CA VAL A 13 13.47 -2.72 -12.34
C VAL A 13 12.33 -3.50 -11.71
N LEU A 14 11.33 -3.92 -12.48
CA LEU A 14 10.22 -4.73 -11.99
C LEU A 14 10.69 -6.07 -11.40
N SER A 15 11.66 -6.73 -12.05
CA SER A 15 12.27 -7.96 -11.54
C SER A 15 13.01 -7.73 -10.22
N LEU A 16 13.74 -6.61 -10.10
CA LEU A 16 14.46 -6.26 -8.88
C LEU A 16 13.50 -5.99 -7.72
N ILE A 17 12.43 -5.22 -7.94
CA ILE A 17 11.42 -4.95 -6.91
C ILE A 17 10.74 -6.25 -6.48
N ARG A 18 10.41 -7.15 -7.42
CA ARG A 18 9.85 -8.45 -7.11
C ARG A 18 10.77 -9.26 -6.19
N ARG A 19 12.05 -9.39 -6.55
CA ARG A 19 13.05 -10.09 -5.73
C ARG A 19 13.21 -9.46 -4.34
N TYR A 20 13.11 -8.14 -4.25
CA TYR A 20 13.14 -7.42 -2.99
C TYR A 20 11.97 -7.78 -2.06
N LEU A 21 10.78 -7.98 -2.63
CA LEU A 21 9.58 -8.39 -1.87
C LEU A 21 9.61 -9.87 -1.48
N GLU A 22 10.09 -10.72 -2.38
CA GLU A 22 10.21 -12.18 -2.18
C GLU A 22 11.40 -12.57 -1.29
N ALA A 23 12.29 -11.62 -0.97
CA ALA A 23 13.42 -11.87 -0.08
C ALA A 23 12.94 -12.40 1.29
N GLY A 24 13.42 -13.58 1.65
CA GLY A 24 13.08 -14.24 2.90
C GLY A 24 13.57 -13.49 4.15
N VAL A 25 13.20 -13.98 5.32
CA VAL A 25 13.71 -13.50 6.61
C VAL A 25 14.65 -14.56 7.17
N MET A 26 15.87 -14.16 7.51
CA MET A 26 16.81 -15.00 8.24
C MET A 26 16.54 -14.86 9.74
N SER A 27 16.26 -15.97 10.42
CA SER A 27 16.09 -16.03 11.88
C SER A 27 16.69 -17.32 12.40
N GLY A 28 17.59 -17.22 13.40
CA GLY A 28 18.24 -18.39 13.99
C GLY A 28 19.04 -19.25 12.99
N GLY A 29 19.57 -18.65 11.92
CA GLY A 29 20.31 -19.36 10.86
C GLY A 29 19.43 -20.06 9.81
N LEU A 30 18.10 -19.97 9.92
CA LEU A 30 17.16 -20.49 8.93
C LEU A 30 16.49 -19.35 8.15
N VAL A 31 16.32 -19.56 6.84
CA VAL A 31 15.58 -18.63 5.97
C VAL A 31 14.13 -19.08 5.87
N SER A 32 13.21 -18.21 6.28
CA SER A 32 11.78 -18.38 6.01
C SER A 32 11.38 -17.57 4.78
N GLN A 33 10.68 -18.19 3.84
CA GLN A 33 10.14 -17.50 2.67
C GLN A 33 8.97 -16.61 3.06
N ARG A 34 8.90 -15.44 2.43
CA ARG A 34 7.80 -14.50 2.61
C ARG A 34 6.76 -14.72 1.53
N GLN A 35 5.51 -14.90 1.92
CA GLN A 35 4.38 -15.03 0.98
C GLN A 35 3.75 -13.67 0.69
N GLU A 36 3.71 -12.78 1.69
CA GLU A 36 3.06 -11.48 1.60
C GLU A 36 3.84 -10.37 2.33
N GLY A 37 3.53 -9.13 1.99
CA GLY A 37 4.09 -7.94 2.62
C GLY A 37 5.43 -7.48 2.06
N THR A 38 5.87 -6.30 2.53
CA THR A 38 7.18 -5.69 2.21
C THR A 38 8.15 -5.89 3.38
N PRO A 39 9.48 -5.91 3.18
CA PRO A 39 10.43 -5.95 4.29
C PRO A 39 10.22 -4.77 5.25
N GLN A 40 9.98 -5.02 6.54
CA GLN A 40 9.93 -3.96 7.54
C GLN A 40 11.35 -3.40 7.76
N GLY A 41 11.50 -2.08 7.73
CA GLY A 41 12.80 -1.40 7.74
C GLY A 41 13.48 -1.30 6.37
N GLY A 42 12.86 -1.86 5.32
CA GLY A 42 13.35 -1.71 3.97
C GLY A 42 13.18 -0.28 3.44
N PRO A 43 14.22 0.38 2.88
CA PRO A 43 14.11 1.77 2.43
C PRO A 43 13.08 1.98 1.30
N LEU A 44 12.80 0.93 0.51
CA LEU A 44 11.83 0.99 -0.58
C LEU A 44 10.37 0.75 -0.10
N SER A 45 10.20 0.12 1.06
CA SER A 45 8.90 -0.31 1.56
C SER A 45 7.88 0.83 1.72
N PRO A 46 8.23 2.00 2.31
CA PRO A 46 7.27 3.11 2.44
C PRO A 46 6.73 3.61 1.10
N LEU A 47 7.57 3.64 0.06
CA LEU A 47 7.15 4.07 -1.27
C LEU A 47 6.20 3.04 -1.91
N LEU A 48 6.51 1.74 -1.79
CA LEU A 48 5.65 0.69 -2.33
C LEU A 48 4.27 0.68 -1.66
N SER A 49 4.22 0.93 -0.34
CA SER A 49 2.96 1.09 0.39
C SER A 49 2.16 2.28 -0.14
N ASN A 50 2.79 3.42 -0.41
CA ASN A 50 2.09 4.58 -0.98
C ASN A 50 1.61 4.34 -2.41
N ILE A 51 2.36 3.61 -3.25
CA ILE A 51 1.91 3.24 -4.61
C ILE A 51 0.68 2.33 -4.56
N LEU A 52 0.59 1.43 -3.58
CA LEU A 52 -0.60 0.59 -3.38
C LEU A 52 -1.80 1.44 -2.93
N LEU A 53 -1.59 2.36 -1.99
CA LEU A 53 -2.65 3.18 -1.39
C LEU A 53 -3.09 4.37 -2.27
N ASP A 54 -2.39 4.67 -3.36
CA ASP A 54 -2.81 5.66 -4.37
C ASP A 54 -4.21 5.33 -4.95
N ASP A 55 -4.54 4.04 -5.11
CA ASP A 55 -5.86 3.63 -5.60
C ASP A 55 -6.97 3.97 -4.57
N LEU A 56 -6.67 3.90 -3.27
CA LEU A 56 -7.60 4.32 -2.21
C LEU A 56 -7.81 5.84 -2.25
N ASP A 57 -6.73 6.61 -2.35
CA ASP A 57 -6.80 8.08 -2.40
C ASP A 57 -7.65 8.54 -3.57
N ARG A 58 -7.42 7.97 -4.77
CA ARG A 58 -8.20 8.27 -5.97
C ARG A 58 -9.67 7.92 -5.81
N GLU A 59 -10.00 6.83 -5.14
CA GLU A 59 -11.39 6.45 -4.89
C GLU A 59 -12.06 7.42 -3.91
N LEU A 60 -11.35 7.87 -2.87
CA LEU A 60 -11.85 8.88 -1.93
C LEU A 60 -12.06 10.24 -2.62
N GLU A 61 -11.12 10.65 -3.48
CA GLU A 61 -11.24 11.85 -4.33
C GLU A 61 -12.43 11.74 -5.28
N ARG A 62 -12.59 10.62 -5.98
CA ARG A 62 -13.71 10.36 -6.90
C ARG A 62 -15.06 10.43 -6.19
N ARG A 63 -15.15 9.99 -4.94
CA ARG A 63 -16.34 10.11 -4.08
C ARG A 63 -16.53 11.49 -3.45
N GLY A 64 -15.57 12.41 -3.64
CA GLY A 64 -15.63 13.77 -3.11
C GLY A 64 -15.39 13.87 -1.60
N HIS A 65 -14.71 12.89 -1.00
CA HIS A 65 -14.41 12.90 0.42
C HIS A 65 -13.33 13.92 0.78
N ARG A 66 -13.42 14.46 2.00
CA ARG A 66 -12.33 15.22 2.65
C ARG A 66 -11.56 14.24 3.51
N PHE A 67 -10.27 14.06 3.25
CA PHE A 67 -9.46 13.10 4.01
C PHE A 67 -8.01 13.57 4.13
N VAL A 68 -7.30 13.02 5.10
CA VAL A 68 -5.85 13.12 5.26
C VAL A 68 -5.31 11.72 5.46
N ARG A 69 -4.26 11.37 4.72
CA ARG A 69 -3.55 10.10 4.87
C ARG A 69 -2.07 10.34 5.12
N CYS A 70 -1.51 9.70 6.13
CA CYS A 70 -0.09 9.65 6.43
C CYS A 70 0.35 8.19 6.51
N ALA A 71 1.15 7.73 5.55
CA ALA A 71 1.47 6.31 5.37
C ALA A 71 0.19 5.44 5.34
N ASN A 72 0.01 4.56 6.32
CA ASN A 72 -1.16 3.68 6.44
C ASN A 72 -2.26 4.24 7.36
N ASP A 73 -2.04 5.37 8.03
CA ASP A 73 -3.06 6.03 8.85
C ASP A 73 -3.87 7.00 7.98
N ALA A 74 -5.19 6.82 7.94
CA ALA A 74 -6.09 7.57 7.08
C ALA A 74 -7.35 8.00 7.84
N ASN A 75 -7.65 9.30 7.78
CA ASN A 75 -8.83 9.89 8.41
C ASN A 75 -9.73 10.51 7.34
N ILE A 76 -11.01 10.12 7.33
CA ILE A 76 -12.03 10.68 6.43
C ILE A 76 -13.01 11.52 7.26
N TYR A 77 -13.19 12.78 6.88
CA TYR A 77 -13.97 13.76 7.62
C TYR A 77 -15.36 13.91 6.98
N VAL A 78 -16.39 13.73 7.81
CA VAL A 78 -17.82 13.76 7.42
C VAL A 78 -18.63 14.59 8.40
N ARG A 79 -19.82 15.02 7.98
CA ARG A 79 -20.67 15.93 8.77
C ARG A 79 -21.49 15.27 9.88
N SER A 80 -21.62 13.94 9.87
CA SER A 80 -22.42 13.22 10.87
C SER A 80 -21.92 11.80 11.10
N ARG A 81 -22.22 11.27 12.29
CA ARG A 81 -21.89 9.88 12.68
C ARG A 81 -22.47 8.85 11.70
N ARG A 82 -23.74 9.00 11.32
CA ARG A 82 -24.40 8.12 10.35
C ARG A 82 -23.67 8.10 9.00
N ALA A 83 -23.19 9.26 8.53
CA ALA A 83 -22.40 9.32 7.31
C ALA A 83 -21.04 8.62 7.49
N GLY A 84 -20.43 8.73 8.67
CA GLY A 84 -19.17 8.05 9.01
C GLY A 84 -19.32 6.54 8.99
N GLU A 85 -20.35 6.01 9.65
CA GLU A 85 -20.67 4.57 9.66
C GLU A 85 -20.92 4.04 8.24
N ARG A 86 -21.58 4.83 7.38
CA ARG A 86 -21.80 4.47 5.97
C ARG A 86 -20.47 4.38 5.19
N VAL A 87 -19.60 5.39 5.32
CA VAL A 87 -18.30 5.43 4.62
C VAL A 87 -17.38 4.32 5.13
N LEU A 88 -17.36 4.08 6.44
CA LEU A 88 -16.59 2.99 7.06
C LEU A 88 -17.01 1.62 6.54
N ALA A 89 -18.31 1.43 6.27
CA ALA A 89 -18.84 0.23 5.63
C ALA A 89 -18.55 0.13 4.11
N GLY A 90 -17.81 1.08 3.54
CA GLY A 90 -17.47 1.14 2.11
C GLY A 90 -18.60 1.61 1.19
N ARG A 91 -19.70 2.10 1.76
CA ARG A 91 -20.93 2.49 1.05
C ARG A 91 -21.02 3.99 0.77
#